data_AF-W4LA15-F1
#
_entry.id   AF-W4LA15-F1
#
_cell.length_a   1.000
_cell.length_b   1.000
_cell.length_c   1.000
_cell.angle_alpha   90.00
_cell.angle_beta   90.00
_cell.angle_gamma   90.00
#
_symmetry.space_group_name_H-M   'P 1'
#
loop_
_entity.id
_entity.type
_entity.pdbx_description
1 polymer ?
#
loop_
_entity_poly.entity_id
_entity_poly.type
_entity_poly.pdbx_seq_one_letter_code
_entity_poly.pdbx_strand_id
1 'polypeptide(L)'
;MPLITIIIVGIAAAIGVSQLRRLIHKSEISNRGRIEQWVDEAVARDLGQKLQKPPEIILKTFGGASNHELIAQIEEIIRTVEFVVSRLANNREAEIRLNINYKDGTDYSTKITRGWDELPQSIRSEFLKGGQTTVRRSWNYPWVS
;
A
#
# COMPACT_ATOMS: atom_id res chain seq x y z
N MET A 1 24.72 22.23 51.59
CA MET A 1 25.58 21.21 50.93
C MET A 1 24.73 19.98 50.60
N PRO A 2 24.99 19.31 49.47
CA PRO A 2 24.06 19.34 48.34
C PRO A 2 23.29 18.04 48.07
N LEU A 3 22.24 18.20 47.25
CA LEU A 3 21.75 17.30 46.19
C LEU A 3 21.65 15.79 46.46
N ILE A 4 20.48 15.22 46.13
CA ILE A 4 20.30 14.20 45.07
C ILE A 4 18.81 13.81 45.07
N THR A 5 18.03 14.34 44.13
CA THR A 5 16.69 13.79 43.84
C THR A 5 16.29 14.03 42.38
N ILE A 6 17.14 13.70 41.40
CA ILE A 6 16.73 13.76 40.00
C ILE A 6 17.40 12.66 39.17
N ILE A 7 16.99 11.39 39.26
CA ILE A 7 17.23 10.41 38.18
C ILE A 7 16.17 9.29 38.17
N ILE A 8 14.89 9.58 37.90
CA ILE A 8 13.90 8.51 37.56
C ILE A 8 13.05 8.82 36.31
N VAL A 9 13.16 10.02 35.71
CA VAL A 9 12.27 10.40 34.59
C VAL A 9 12.75 9.89 33.21
N GLY A 10 14.04 9.55 33.06
CA GLY A 10 14.61 9.19 31.76
C GLY A 10 14.24 7.79 31.23
N ILE A 11 14.07 6.81 32.12
CA ILE A 11 13.90 5.39 31.72
C ILE A 11 12.45 5.12 31.23
N ALA A 12 11.45 5.77 31.81
CA ALA A 12 10.06 5.64 31.37
C ALA A 12 9.84 6.20 29.95
N ALA A 13 10.53 7.29 29.59
CA ALA A 13 10.46 7.86 28.25
C ALA A 13 11.10 6.95 27.19
N ALA A 14 12.24 6.32 27.49
CA ALA A 14 12.92 5.42 26.54
C ALA A 14 12.13 4.12 26.28
N ILE A 15 11.53 3.53 27.32
CA ILE A 15 10.68 2.33 27.19
C ILE A 15 9.39 2.68 26.43
N GLY A 16 8.78 3.83 26.74
CA GLY A 16 7.61 4.34 26.03
C GLY A 16 7.86 4.54 24.53
N VAL A 17 8.97 5.18 24.16
CA VAL A 17 9.34 5.43 22.75
C VAL A 17 9.66 4.12 22.01
N SER A 18 10.31 3.15 22.66
CA SER A 18 10.65 1.86 22.04
C SER A 18 9.40 0.99 21.78
N GLN A 19 8.48 0.93 22.75
CA GLN A 19 7.18 0.26 22.56
C GLN A 19 6.33 0.97 21.50
N LEU A 20 6.32 2.31 21.49
CA LEU A 20 5.62 3.10 20.49
C LEU A 20 6.19 2.86 19.09
N ARG A 21 7.52 2.80 18.92
CA ARG A 21 8.15 2.45 17.64
C ARG A 21 7.76 1.05 17.18
N ARG A 22 7.70 0.06 18.07
CA ARG A 22 7.27 -1.30 17.71
C ARG A 22 5.81 -1.36 17.27
N LEU A 23 4.92 -0.61 17.92
CA LEU A 23 3.52 -0.50 17.52
C LEU A 23 3.37 0.23 16.18
N ILE A 24 4.12 1.31 15.98
CA ILE A 24 4.16 2.03 14.70
C ILE A 24 4.65 1.11 13.58
N HIS A 25 5.74 0.37 13.78
CA HIS A 25 6.28 -0.53 12.77
C HIS A 25 5.35 -1.72 12.46
N LYS A 26 4.68 -2.27 13.48
CA LYS A 26 3.64 -3.30 13.26
C LYS A 26 2.44 -2.74 12.51
N SER A 27 1.99 -1.53 12.85
CA SER A 27 0.91 -0.87 12.12
C SER A 27 1.30 -0.53 10.69
N GLU A 28 2.57 -0.18 10.45
CA GLU A 28 3.10 0.12 9.13
C GLU A 28 3.14 -1.11 8.23
N ILE A 29 3.63 -2.24 8.74
CA ILE A 29 3.64 -3.52 8.01
C ILE A 29 2.21 -3.99 7.74
N SER A 30 1.33 -3.92 8.74
CA SER A 30 -0.07 -4.33 8.61
C SER A 30 -0.84 -3.47 7.60
N ASN A 31 -0.73 -2.14 7.72
CA ASN A 31 -1.43 -1.20 6.84
C ASN A 31 -0.91 -1.27 5.40
N ARG A 32 0.40 -1.46 5.23
CA ARG A 32 0.99 -1.71 3.91
C ARG A 32 0.44 -3.00 3.31
N GLY A 33 0.44 -4.09 4.07
CA GLY A 33 -0.14 -5.36 3.64
C GLY A 33 -1.62 -5.26 3.27
N ARG A 34 -2.42 -4.45 3.99
CA ARG A 34 -3.85 -4.24 3.66
C ARG A 34 -4.06 -3.48 2.35
N ILE A 35 -3.22 -2.49 2.05
CA ILE A 35 -3.30 -1.76 0.77
C ILE A 35 -2.81 -2.64 -0.37
N GLU A 36 -1.68 -3.34 -0.18
CA GLU A 36 -1.13 -4.28 -1.17
C GLU A 36 -2.12 -5.39 -1.48
N GLN A 37 -2.70 -6.03 -0.45
CA GLN A 37 -3.76 -7.03 -0.62
C GLN A 37 -4.96 -6.48 -1.39
N TRP A 38 -5.42 -5.26 -1.07
CA TRP A 38 -6.53 -4.65 -1.80
C TRP A 38 -6.18 -4.40 -3.28
N VAL A 39 -4.96 -3.92 -3.56
CA VAL A 39 -4.48 -3.74 -4.94
C VAL A 39 -4.47 -5.08 -5.66
N ASP A 40 -3.88 -6.10 -5.05
CA ASP A 40 -3.78 -7.44 -5.64
C ASP A 40 -5.17 -8.03 -5.94
N GLU A 41 -6.12 -7.92 -5.00
CA GLU A 41 -7.51 -8.36 -5.18
C GLU A 41 -8.25 -7.60 -6.28
N ALA A 42 -8.03 -6.28 -6.37
CA ALA A 42 -8.66 -5.45 -7.39
C ALA A 42 -8.10 -5.77 -8.79
N VAL A 43 -6.78 -5.85 -8.91
CA VAL A 43 -6.10 -6.23 -10.16
C VAL A 43 -6.50 -7.65 -10.58
N ALA A 44 -6.49 -8.60 -9.65
CA ALA A 44 -6.86 -9.98 -9.95
C ALA A 44 -8.31 -10.15 -10.41
N ARG A 45 -9.24 -9.37 -9.82
CA ARG A 45 -10.65 -9.37 -10.22
C ARG A 45 -10.82 -8.86 -11.65
N ASP A 46 -10.18 -7.73 -11.97
CA ASP A 46 -10.28 -7.12 -13.29
C ASP A 46 -9.60 -7.97 -14.37
N LEU A 47 -8.38 -8.47 -14.09
CA LEU A 47 -7.69 -9.43 -14.98
C LEU A 47 -8.46 -10.73 -15.14
N GLY A 48 -9.12 -11.22 -14.09
CA GLY A 48 -9.96 -12.40 -14.15
C GLY A 48 -11.10 -12.23 -15.15
N GLN A 49 -11.73 -11.05 -15.19
CA GLN A 49 -12.73 -10.73 -16.20
C GLN A 49 -12.12 -10.64 -17.60
N LYS A 50 -10.97 -9.97 -17.74
CA LYS A 50 -10.32 -9.71 -19.04
C LYS A 50 -9.73 -10.97 -19.69
N LEU A 51 -9.18 -11.87 -18.87
CA LEU A 51 -8.60 -13.15 -19.29
C LEU A 51 -9.60 -14.31 -19.22
N GLN A 52 -10.83 -14.06 -18.76
CA GLN A 52 -11.86 -15.08 -18.52
C GLN A 52 -11.36 -16.21 -17.58
N LYS A 53 -10.64 -15.84 -16.53
CA LYS A 53 -10.09 -16.75 -15.52
C LYS A 53 -10.64 -16.42 -14.12
N PRO A 54 -10.77 -17.40 -13.22
CA PRO A 54 -11.11 -17.13 -11.84
C PRO A 54 -10.07 -16.21 -11.17
N PRO A 55 -10.49 -15.13 -10.48
CA PRO A 55 -9.58 -14.21 -9.78
C PRO A 55 -8.63 -14.90 -8.79
N GLU A 56 -9.05 -16.03 -8.22
CA GLU A 56 -8.24 -16.81 -7.27
C GLU A 56 -7.01 -17.42 -7.94
N ILE A 57 -7.09 -17.75 -9.23
CA ILE A 57 -5.93 -18.25 -9.99
C ILE A 57 -4.93 -17.11 -10.21
N ILE A 58 -5.44 -15.90 -10.55
CA ILE A 58 -4.59 -14.71 -10.72
C ILE A 58 -3.88 -14.36 -9.41
N LEU A 59 -4.62 -14.34 -8.29
CA LEU A 59 -4.04 -14.09 -6.95
C LEU A 59 -2.99 -15.12 -6.55
N LYS A 60 -3.21 -16.41 -6.85
CA LYS A 60 -2.20 -17.45 -6.60
C LYS A 60 -0.92 -17.19 -7.39
N THR A 61 -1.04 -16.73 -8.64
CA THR A 61 0.11 -16.34 -9.46
C THR A 61 0.84 -15.14 -8.86
N PHE A 62 0.12 -14.18 -8.27
CA PHE A 62 0.74 -13.05 -7.56
C PHE A 62 1.50 -13.51 -6.31
N GLY A 63 0.97 -14.51 -5.61
CA GLY A 63 1.61 -15.16 -4.45
C GLY A 63 2.75 -16.12 -4.77
N GLY A 64 3.24 -16.17 -6.02
CA GLY A 64 4.40 -16.97 -6.40
C GLY A 64 4.10 -18.40 -6.88
N ALA A 65 2.83 -18.76 -7.09
CA ALA A 65 2.51 -20.00 -7.82
C ALA A 65 2.96 -19.85 -9.28
N SER A 66 4.00 -20.59 -9.66
CA SER A 66 4.64 -20.52 -10.99
C SER A 66 3.68 -20.97 -12.10
N ASN A 67 2.88 -20.02 -12.59
CA ASN A 67 2.08 -20.19 -13.81
C ASN A 67 2.65 -19.25 -14.89
N HIS A 68 3.73 -19.69 -15.52
CA HIS A 68 4.47 -18.90 -16.50
C HIS A 68 3.61 -18.45 -17.69
N GLU A 69 2.67 -19.29 -18.12
CA GLU A 69 1.75 -18.95 -19.21
C GLU A 69 0.82 -17.80 -18.82
N LEU A 70 0.28 -17.84 -17.60
CA LEU A 70 -0.57 -16.78 -17.09
C LEU A 70 0.21 -15.48 -16.84
N ILE A 71 1.44 -15.58 -16.33
CA ILE A 71 2.33 -14.42 -16.17
C ILE A 71 2.55 -13.74 -17.52
N ALA A 72 2.91 -14.51 -18.56
CA ALA A 72 3.11 -13.97 -19.90
C ALA A 72 1.83 -13.30 -20.44
N GLN A 73 0.66 -13.93 -20.27
CA GLN A 73 -0.63 -13.32 -20.65
C GLN A 73 -0.87 -11.99 -19.93
N ILE A 74 -0.60 -11.91 -18.63
CA ILE A 74 -0.79 -10.69 -17.85
C ILE A 74 0.16 -9.58 -18.32
N GLU A 75 1.43 -9.90 -18.55
CA GLU A 75 2.43 -8.96 -19.05
C GLU A 75 2.13 -8.48 -20.48
N GLU A 76 1.52 -9.33 -21.31
CA GLU A 76 1.09 -8.96 -22.66
C GLU A 76 -0.08 -7.99 -22.67
N ILE A 77 -0.98 -8.06 -21.69
CA ILE A 77 -2.16 -7.18 -21.67
C ILE A 77 -1.96 -5.89 -20.86
N ILE A 78 -1.25 -5.94 -19.74
CA ILE A 78 -1.05 -4.78 -18.87
C ILE A 78 0.03 -3.88 -19.46
N ARG A 79 -0.28 -2.58 -19.55
CA ARG A 79 0.71 -1.55 -19.86
C ARG A 79 1.29 -0.97 -18.58
N THR A 80 0.44 -0.49 -17.68
CA THR A 80 0.84 0.07 -16.40
C THR A 80 -0.23 -0.17 -15.35
N VAL A 81 0.20 -0.37 -14.11
CA VAL A 81 -0.66 -0.34 -12.93
C VAL A 81 -0.11 0.73 -11.99
N GLU A 82 -0.93 1.68 -11.63
CA GLU A 82 -0.57 2.74 -10.71
C GLU A 82 -1.65 2.92 -9.66
N PHE A 83 -1.25 3.31 -8.45
CA PHE A 83 -2.18 3.80 -7.45
C PHE A 83 -1.80 5.22 -7.02
N VAL A 84 -2.84 6.03 -6.81
CA VAL A 84 -2.75 7.42 -6.40
C VAL A 84 -3.45 7.55 -5.07
N VAL A 85 -2.73 8.00 -4.06
CA VAL A 85 -3.28 8.37 -2.77
C VAL A 85 -3.52 9.87 -2.75
N SER A 86 -4.73 10.30 -2.42
CA SER A 86 -5.11 11.71 -2.36
C SER A 86 -5.71 12.02 -1.00
N ARG A 87 -5.30 13.13 -0.38
CA ARG A 87 -5.88 13.57 0.88
C ARG A 87 -7.26 14.19 0.64
N LEU A 88 -8.26 13.76 1.41
CA LEU A 88 -9.60 14.35 1.33
C LEU A 88 -9.69 15.65 2.13
N ALA A 89 -10.65 16.51 1.76
CA ALA A 89 -10.83 17.84 2.35
C ALA A 89 -11.08 17.82 3.87
N ASN A 90 -11.62 16.72 4.41
CA ASN A 90 -11.84 16.54 5.84
C ASN A 90 -10.55 16.29 6.63
N ASN A 91 -9.40 16.12 5.96
CA ASN A 91 -8.08 15.85 6.52
C ASN A 91 -7.95 14.60 7.41
N ARG A 92 -9.03 13.83 7.56
CA ARG A 92 -9.14 12.61 8.37
C ARG A 92 -9.07 11.34 7.53
N GLU A 93 -9.32 11.46 6.24
CA GLU A 93 -9.37 10.34 5.31
C GLU A 93 -8.51 10.61 4.09
N ALA A 94 -8.14 9.53 3.41
CA ALA A 94 -7.53 9.56 2.10
C ALA A 94 -8.27 8.65 1.13
N GLU A 95 -8.36 9.08 -0.12
CA GLU A 95 -8.81 8.25 -1.23
C GLU A 95 -7.59 7.58 -1.85
N ILE A 96 -7.63 6.26 -1.99
CA ILE A 96 -6.66 5.48 -2.74
C ILE A 96 -7.36 5.05 -4.03
N ARG A 97 -6.85 5.50 -5.17
CA ARG A 97 -7.36 5.14 -6.49
C ARG A 97 -6.34 4.25 -7.19
N LEU A 98 -6.78 3.11 -7.67
CA LEU A 98 -6.02 2.22 -8.53
C LEU A 98 -6.42 2.48 -9.97
N ASN A 99 -5.45 2.63 -10.86
CA ASN A 99 -5.64 2.71 -12.30
C ASN A 99 -4.81 1.61 -12.98
N ILE A 100 -5.45 0.86 -13.87
CA ILE A 100 -4.83 -0.13 -14.74
C ILE A 100 -4.99 0.36 -16.16
N ASN A 101 -3.88 0.56 -16.87
CA ASN A 101 -3.90 0.86 -18.28
C ASN A 101 -3.47 -0.39 -19.04
N TYR A 102 -4.23 -0.74 -20.08
CA TYR A 102 -3.96 -1.90 -20.91
C TYR A 102 -3.26 -1.51 -22.22
N LYS A 103 -2.57 -2.47 -22.83
CA LYS A 103 -1.88 -2.26 -24.12
C LYS A 103 -2.85 -2.11 -25.29
N ASP A 104 -4.07 -2.60 -25.15
CA ASP A 104 -5.16 -2.43 -26.13
C ASP A 104 -5.82 -1.04 -26.08
N GLY A 105 -5.37 -0.16 -25.18
CA GLY A 105 -5.89 1.19 -25.01
C GLY A 105 -7.08 1.30 -24.06
N THR A 106 -7.56 0.19 -23.49
CA THR A 106 -8.59 0.23 -22.43
C THR A 106 -7.98 0.58 -21.08
N ASP A 107 -8.80 1.10 -20.18
CA ASP A 107 -8.43 1.40 -18.81
C ASP A 107 -9.47 0.89 -17.81
N TYR A 108 -8.99 0.60 -16.60
CA TYR A 108 -9.82 0.27 -15.46
C TYR A 108 -9.40 1.14 -14.27
N SER A 109 -10.39 1.67 -13.55
CA SER A 109 -10.14 2.45 -12.34
C SER A 109 -11.08 2.04 -11.22
N THR A 110 -10.53 1.91 -10.02
CA THR A 110 -11.30 1.65 -8.80
C THR A 110 -10.71 2.41 -7.63
N LYS A 111 -11.49 2.61 -6.57
CA LYS A 111 -11.07 3.44 -5.44
C LYS A 111 -11.62 2.94 -4.11
N ILE A 112 -10.86 3.20 -3.06
CA ILE A 112 -11.26 3.00 -1.66
C ILE A 112 -10.94 4.23 -0.83
N THR A 113 -11.71 4.41 0.24
CA THR A 113 -11.40 5.39 1.28
C THR A 113 -10.81 4.67 2.48
N ARG A 114 -9.78 5.28 3.08
CA ARG A 114 -9.13 4.80 4.31
C ARG A 114 -8.91 5.96 5.27
N GLY A 115 -8.90 5.63 6.56
CA GLY A 115 -8.49 6.59 7.59
C GLY A 115 -7.07 7.06 7.33
N TRP A 116 -6.77 8.32 7.63
CA TRP A 116 -5.44 8.87 7.43
C TRP A 116 -4.38 8.09 8.23
N ASP A 117 -4.72 7.62 9.42
CA ASP A 117 -3.91 6.78 10.29
C ASP A 117 -3.72 5.34 9.79
N GLU A 118 -4.63 4.87 8.93
CA GLU A 118 -4.53 3.57 8.25
C GLU A 118 -3.57 3.60 7.06
N LEU A 119 -3.05 4.76 6.66
CA LEU A 119 -2.04 4.83 5.61
C LEU A 119 -0.65 4.41 6.13
N PRO A 120 0.15 3.71 5.29
CA PRO A 120 1.56 3.46 5.55
C PRO A 120 2.30 4.75 5.90
N GLN A 121 3.22 4.66 6.86
CA GLN A 121 3.99 5.83 7.30
C GLN A 121 4.83 6.41 6.15
N SER A 122 5.34 5.57 5.24
CA SER A 122 6.02 6.01 4.03
C SER A 122 5.17 7.01 3.22
N ILE A 123 3.92 6.67 2.93
CA ILE A 123 2.98 7.53 2.20
C ILE A 123 2.71 8.80 2.99
N ARG A 124 2.32 8.69 4.27
CA ARG A 124 2.06 9.86 5.14
C ARG A 124 3.25 10.82 5.21
N SER A 125 4.47 10.30 5.25
CA SER A 125 5.69 11.11 5.33
C SER A 125 5.91 11.94 4.06
N GLU A 126 5.50 11.43 2.89
CA GLU A 126 5.64 12.20 1.63
C GLU A 126 4.71 13.41 1.60
N PHE A 127 3.48 13.24 2.08
CA PHE A 127 2.54 14.36 2.26
C PHE A 127 3.10 15.43 3.20
N LEU A 128 3.78 15.02 4.29
CA LEU A 128 4.36 15.94 5.27
C LEU A 128 5.64 16.64 4.76
N LYS A 129 6.47 15.93 3.98
CA LYS A 129 7.75 16.47 3.49
C LYS A 129 7.61 17.33 2.24
N GLY A 130 6.67 16.99 1.35
CA GLY A 130 6.57 17.60 0.02
C GLY A 130 5.48 18.65 -0.14
N GLY A 131 4.57 18.81 0.82
CA GLY A 131 3.38 19.67 0.67
C GLY A 131 2.43 19.20 -0.44
N GLN A 132 2.63 18.00 -0.98
CA GLN A 132 1.85 17.44 -2.07
C GLN A 132 0.48 17.00 -1.55
N THR A 133 -0.57 17.21 -2.34
CA THR A 133 -1.94 16.77 -2.05
C THR A 133 -2.24 15.37 -2.59
N THR A 134 -1.30 14.83 -3.37
CA THR A 134 -1.39 13.49 -3.98
C THR A 134 -0.03 12.81 -3.98
N VAL A 135 -0.02 11.50 -3.80
CA VAL A 135 1.16 10.63 -3.89
C VAL A 135 0.85 9.52 -4.88
N ARG A 136 1.62 9.44 -5.97
CA ARG A 136 1.50 8.39 -6.98
C ARG A 136 2.55 7.31 -6.76
N ARG A 137 2.16 6.05 -6.96
CA ARG A 137 3.03 4.88 -6.90
C ARG A 137 2.69 3.92 -8.03
N SER A 138 3.71 3.40 -8.68
CA SER A 138 3.54 2.27 -9.59
C SER A 138 3.43 0.99 -8.76
N TRP A 139 2.51 0.11 -9.15
CA TRP A 139 2.51 -1.26 -8.66
C TRP A 139 3.48 -2.06 -9.53
N ASN A 140 4.47 -2.65 -8.90
CA ASN A 140 5.43 -3.51 -9.58
C ASN A 140 4.90 -4.93 -9.57
N TYR A 141 5.12 -5.66 -10.67
CA TYR A 141 4.77 -7.07 -10.75
C TYR A 141 5.45 -7.87 -9.63
N PRO A 142 4.71 -8.70 -8.88
CA PRO A 142 5.22 -9.39 -7.70
C PRO A 142 6.28 -10.45 -8.04
N TRP A 143 6.30 -10.96 -9.29
CA TRP A 143 7.26 -11.96 -9.76
C TRP A 143 8.56 -11.38 -10.36
N VAL A 144 8.72 -10.05 -10.40
CA VAL A 144 9.92 -9.38 -10.95
C VAL A 144 10.93 -9.05 -9.84
N SER A 145 10.84 -9.79 -8.71
CA SER A 145 11.75 -9.65 -7.56
C SER A 145 13.07 -10.37 -7.77
#